data_AF-A0A835Q8T2-F1
#
_entry.id   AF-A0A835Q8T2-F1
#
_cell.length_a   1.000
_cell.length_b   1.000
_cell.length_c   1.000
_cell.angle_alpha   90.00
_cell.angle_beta   90.00
_cell.angle_gamma   90.00
#
_symmetry.space_group_name_H-M   'P 1'
#
loop_
_entity.id
_entity.type
_entity.pdbx_description
1 polymer ?
#
loop_
_entity_poly.entity_id
_entity_poly.type
_entity_poly.pdbx_seq_one_letter_code
_entity_poly.pdbx_strand_id
1 'polypeptide(L)'
;MSAKVTMLCQLAFFALWSFQIRADGVTTLEARQLRDEVRDMFYHAFDGYMQHAFPLDELRPLSCQGEDTLGGYALTLIDSLDTLALLGDRERFGAAVEWIGENVRFDINKTVSVFETTIRVLGGLLSAHLIASDYSTGMKIESYNDELLHLAEDLARRMLPAFETPTGIPFGSVNLLHGVDEHESKITATAGGGTLTLEFGVLGRLTNNSVFEQITKNAVRGIWARRSKINLVGAHINVFSGEWTQKDSGIGTSIDSFYEYLLKAYLLFGDEEYLFMFQQAYKAAMHYLYHDPWYVEVNMNSAITVWPLFNSLQAFWPGLQVLYGDVAPAIRTHAAFFSVWKKYGFTPEGFNLASLSIQGGQRSYPLRPELIESTYWLFKATRDY
;
A
#
# COMPACT_ATOMS: atom_id res chain seq x y z
N MET A 1 -43.68 -24.16 -55.52
CA MET A 1 -42.41 -24.57 -54.87
C MET A 1 -41.28 -23.87 -55.61
N SER A 2 -41.17 -22.53 -55.56
CA SER A 2 -40.79 -21.68 -54.41
C SER A 2 -39.35 -21.99 -53.98
N ALA A 3 -38.36 -21.60 -54.79
CA ALA A 3 -37.57 -20.36 -54.65
C ALA A 3 -36.76 -20.36 -53.33
N LYS A 4 -35.45 -20.66 -53.26
CA LYS A 4 -34.29 -20.07 -53.96
C LYS A 4 -34.57 -18.71 -54.59
N VAL A 5 -34.06 -17.68 -53.90
CA VAL A 5 -34.11 -16.22 -54.12
C VAL A 5 -35.01 -15.50 -53.11
N THR A 6 -34.35 -14.68 -52.28
CA THR A 6 -34.85 -13.60 -51.40
C THR A 6 -35.06 -13.92 -49.91
N MET A 7 -33.97 -13.86 -49.12
CA MET A 7 -33.90 -12.88 -48.02
C MET A 7 -32.44 -12.56 -47.65
N LEU A 8 -31.68 -12.11 -48.67
CA LEU A 8 -30.70 -11.05 -48.48
C LEU A 8 -31.49 -9.78 -48.09
N CYS A 9 -31.85 -9.63 -46.82
CA CYS A 9 -32.34 -8.36 -46.25
C CYS A 9 -32.40 -8.30 -44.71
N GLN A 10 -31.63 -9.11 -43.98
CA GLN A 10 -31.43 -8.93 -42.53
C GLN A 10 -29.95 -8.92 -42.10
N LEU A 11 -29.04 -8.80 -43.06
CA LEU A 11 -27.62 -8.48 -42.84
C LEU A 11 -27.31 -6.99 -43.11
N ALA A 12 -28.34 -6.15 -43.16
CA ALA A 12 -28.23 -4.70 -43.41
C ALA A 12 -28.96 -3.84 -42.34
N PHE A 13 -29.22 -4.38 -41.15
CA PHE A 13 -29.85 -3.64 -40.04
C PHE A 13 -29.18 -3.81 -38.66
N PHE A 14 -27.91 -4.24 -38.65
CA PHE A 14 -26.99 -4.04 -37.52
C PHE A 14 -25.63 -3.50 -37.98
N ALA A 15 -25.61 -2.82 -39.15
CA ALA A 15 -24.42 -2.15 -39.69
C ALA A 15 -24.49 -0.61 -39.55
N LEU A 16 -25.44 -0.10 -38.77
CA LEU A 16 -25.57 1.31 -38.45
C LEU A 16 -25.90 1.38 -36.96
N TRP A 17 -25.01 1.98 -36.17
CA TRP A 17 -25.05 2.12 -34.71
C TRP A 17 -24.50 0.95 -33.88
N SER A 18 -23.38 0.37 -34.31
CA SER A 18 -22.27 0.27 -33.36
C SER A 18 -21.42 1.51 -33.57
N PHE A 19 -21.74 2.60 -32.84
CA PHE A 19 -20.68 3.48 -32.37
C PHE A 19 -19.79 2.60 -31.52
N GLN A 20 -18.88 1.89 -32.18
CA GLN A 20 -17.66 1.46 -31.58
C GLN A 20 -16.92 2.78 -31.36
N ILE A 21 -17.25 3.44 -30.26
CA ILE A 21 -16.34 4.38 -29.63
C ILE A 21 -15.14 3.49 -29.29
N ARG A 22 -14.26 3.28 -30.28
CA ARG A 22 -12.85 3.17 -29.97
C ARG A 22 -12.59 4.48 -29.27
N ALA A 23 -12.55 4.45 -27.94
CA ALA A 23 -11.81 5.49 -27.26
C ALA A 23 -10.46 5.51 -27.99
N ASP A 24 -10.08 6.66 -28.53
CA ASP A 24 -8.73 6.82 -29.05
C ASP A 24 -7.83 6.64 -27.83
N GLY A 25 -7.29 5.43 -27.66
CA GLY A 25 -6.40 5.09 -26.56
C GLY A 25 -5.16 5.97 -26.63
N VAL A 26 -4.48 6.12 -25.49
CA VAL A 26 -3.33 7.03 -25.38
C VAL A 26 -2.27 6.69 -26.43
N THR A 27 -1.93 7.66 -27.29
CA THR A 27 -0.91 7.43 -28.32
C THR A 27 0.49 7.31 -27.68
N THR A 28 1.45 6.69 -28.36
CA THR A 28 2.84 6.62 -27.84
C THR A 28 3.46 7.99 -27.62
N LEU A 29 3.10 8.99 -28.42
CA LEU A 29 3.57 10.36 -28.25
C LEU A 29 2.97 11.00 -26.99
N GLU A 30 1.66 10.88 -26.84
CA GLU A 30 0.92 11.37 -25.68
C GLU A 30 1.40 10.71 -24.38
N ALA A 31 1.61 9.39 -24.39
CA ALA A 31 2.15 8.67 -23.24
C ALA A 31 3.55 9.17 -22.83
N ARG A 32 4.40 9.55 -23.79
CA ARG A 32 5.70 10.15 -23.50
C ARG A 32 5.57 11.56 -22.91
N GLN A 33 4.64 12.36 -23.42
CA GLN A 33 4.35 13.69 -22.89
C GLN A 33 3.83 13.62 -21.45
N LEU A 34 2.86 12.74 -21.18
CA LEU A 34 2.33 12.52 -19.84
C LEU A 34 3.40 11.98 -18.87
N ARG A 35 4.27 11.08 -19.32
CA ARG A 35 5.43 10.63 -18.54
C ARG A 35 6.34 11.80 -18.16
N ASP A 36 6.66 12.67 -19.12
CA ASP A 36 7.55 13.81 -18.90
C ASP A 36 6.88 14.84 -17.97
N GLU A 37 5.56 15.05 -18.09
CA GLU A 37 4.79 15.87 -17.16
C GLU A 37 4.82 15.33 -15.73
N VAL A 38 4.64 14.02 -15.54
CA VAL A 38 4.74 13.37 -14.21
C VAL A 38 6.15 13.54 -13.63
N ARG A 39 7.19 13.40 -14.44
CA ARG A 39 8.58 13.65 -14.01
C ARG A 39 8.78 15.10 -13.56
N ASP A 40 8.27 16.06 -14.33
CA ASP A 40 8.42 17.49 -14.01
C ASP A 40 7.61 17.85 -12.74
N MET A 41 6.44 17.23 -12.52
CA MET A 41 5.66 17.34 -11.28
C MET A 41 6.40 16.78 -10.07
N PHE A 42 7.07 15.62 -10.23
CA PHE A 42 7.90 15.06 -9.15
C PHE A 42 8.99 16.03 -8.74
N TYR A 43 9.75 16.60 -9.69
CA TYR A 43 10.82 17.53 -9.35
C TYR A 43 10.31 18.87 -8.83
N HIS A 44 9.14 19.34 -9.28
CA HIS A 44 8.50 20.49 -8.64
C HIS A 44 8.24 20.26 -7.14
N ALA A 45 7.70 19.08 -6.78
CA ALA A 45 7.43 18.73 -5.39
C ALA A 45 8.72 18.46 -4.60
N PHE A 46 9.63 17.67 -5.15
CA PHE A 46 10.90 17.31 -4.51
C PHE A 46 11.77 18.54 -4.26
N ASP A 47 11.96 19.40 -5.26
CA ASP A 47 12.77 20.62 -5.10
C ASP A 47 12.11 21.59 -4.10
N GLY A 48 10.77 21.66 -4.10
CA GLY A 48 10.01 22.40 -3.10
C GLY A 48 10.25 21.89 -1.68
N TYR A 49 10.27 20.56 -1.48
CA TYR A 49 10.60 19.95 -0.19
C TYR A 49 12.04 20.28 0.23
N MET A 50 13.00 20.06 -0.68
CA MET A 50 14.43 20.33 -0.42
C MET A 50 14.68 21.80 -0.06
N GLN A 51 13.92 22.73 -0.64
CA GLN A 51 14.07 24.16 -0.38
C GLN A 51 13.38 24.64 0.92
N HIS A 52 12.22 24.09 1.25
CA HIS A 52 11.33 24.68 2.26
C HIS A 52 11.09 23.83 3.51
N ALA A 53 11.43 22.53 3.49
CA ALA A 53 11.13 21.62 4.58
C ALA A 53 12.32 20.79 5.04
N PHE A 54 13.22 20.40 4.12
CA PHE A 54 14.39 19.60 4.47
C PHE A 54 15.22 20.24 5.60
N PRO A 55 15.64 19.47 6.64
CA PRO A 55 15.55 18.02 6.80
C PRO A 55 14.33 17.50 7.60
N LEU A 56 13.27 18.31 7.76
CA LEU A 56 12.04 17.87 8.43
C LEU A 56 11.32 16.78 7.61
N ASP A 57 10.37 16.08 8.23
CA ASP A 57 9.72 14.93 7.61
C ASP A 57 8.91 15.30 6.36
N GLU A 58 8.08 16.34 6.43
CA GLU A 58 7.13 16.69 5.38
C GLU A 58 7.08 18.20 5.09
N LEU A 59 6.72 18.54 3.85
CA LEU A 59 6.43 19.91 3.43
C LEU A 59 4.95 20.22 3.61
N ARG A 60 4.65 21.38 4.19
CA ARG A 60 3.33 22.05 4.10
C ARG A 60 3.36 23.04 2.93
N PRO A 61 2.93 22.64 1.71
CA PRO A 61 3.23 23.39 0.48
C PRO A 61 2.53 24.75 0.40
N LEU A 62 1.39 24.92 1.08
CA LEU A 62 0.66 26.21 1.08
C LEU A 62 1.33 27.27 1.97
N SER A 63 1.98 26.86 3.06
CA SER A 63 2.68 27.77 3.98
C SER A 63 4.19 27.82 3.74
N CYS A 64 4.72 26.96 2.87
CA CYS A 64 6.16 26.74 2.67
C CYS A 64 6.91 26.53 4.00
N GLN A 65 6.37 25.67 4.85
CA GLN A 65 6.98 25.29 6.13
C GLN A 65 7.16 23.77 6.16
N GLY A 66 8.21 23.28 6.80
CA GLY A 66 8.33 21.86 7.12
C GLY A 66 7.65 21.49 8.44
N GLU A 67 7.37 20.21 8.61
CA GLU A 67 6.84 19.63 9.85
C GLU A 67 7.45 18.23 10.07
N ASP A 68 7.74 17.90 11.33
CA ASP A 68 8.06 16.54 11.76
C ASP A 68 6.76 15.81 12.13
N THR A 69 6.24 15.01 11.20
CA THR A 69 4.99 14.27 11.39
C THR A 69 5.18 12.86 11.94
N LEU A 70 6.39 12.29 11.83
CA LEU A 70 6.73 10.99 12.40
C LEU A 70 7.92 11.12 13.36
N GLY A 71 9.14 10.90 12.88
CA GLY A 71 10.34 10.83 13.71
C GLY A 71 11.34 11.97 13.50
N GLY A 72 11.15 12.85 12.53
CA GLY A 72 12.11 13.90 12.18
C GLY A 72 13.42 13.32 11.64
N TYR A 73 13.32 12.39 10.70
CA TYR A 73 14.45 11.68 10.08
C TYR A 73 14.51 11.93 8.57
N ALA A 74 14.03 13.11 8.13
CA ALA A 74 13.90 13.48 6.73
C ALA A 74 13.02 12.49 5.93
N LEU A 75 11.84 12.15 6.47
CA LEU A 75 10.91 11.17 5.91
C LEU A 75 10.75 11.29 4.38
N THR A 76 10.40 12.48 3.87
CA THR A 76 10.17 12.68 2.44
C THR A 76 11.44 12.42 1.61
N LEU A 77 12.64 12.71 2.12
CA LEU A 77 13.88 12.36 1.43
C LEU A 77 14.02 10.83 1.32
N ILE A 78 13.80 10.11 2.42
CA ILE A 78 13.90 8.64 2.47
C ILE A 78 12.87 8.00 1.53
N ASP A 79 11.60 8.41 1.61
CA ASP A 79 10.51 7.91 0.76
C ASP A 79 10.71 8.24 -0.73
N SER A 80 11.55 9.21 -1.08
CA SER A 80 11.80 9.62 -2.47
C SER A 80 12.99 8.92 -3.13
N LEU A 81 13.81 8.17 -2.38
CA LEU A 81 15.07 7.60 -2.87
C LEU A 81 14.86 6.66 -4.06
N ASP A 82 13.93 5.72 -3.95
CA ASP A 82 13.65 4.76 -5.02
C ASP A 82 13.03 5.42 -6.25
N THR A 83 12.27 6.51 -6.06
CA THR A 83 11.67 7.29 -7.15
C THR A 83 12.73 8.11 -7.89
N LEU A 84 13.69 8.72 -7.17
CA LEU A 84 14.86 9.35 -7.81
C LEU A 84 15.62 8.34 -8.69
N ALA A 85 15.81 7.13 -8.17
CA ALA A 85 16.43 6.05 -8.93
C ALA A 85 15.59 5.59 -10.13
N LEU A 86 14.27 5.47 -9.97
CA LEU A 86 13.34 5.11 -11.04
C LEU A 86 13.34 6.15 -12.18
N LEU A 87 13.49 7.43 -11.85
CA LEU A 87 13.62 8.52 -12.82
C LEU A 87 15.02 8.60 -13.46
N GLY A 88 15.98 7.80 -12.98
CA GLY A 88 17.35 7.74 -13.49
C GLY A 88 18.25 8.88 -12.99
N ASP A 89 17.87 9.55 -11.90
CA ASP A 89 18.59 10.69 -11.35
C ASP A 89 19.73 10.25 -10.43
N ARG A 90 20.84 9.84 -11.04
CA ARG A 90 22.00 9.32 -10.31
C ARG A 90 22.63 10.33 -9.36
N GLU A 91 22.64 11.60 -9.74
CA GLU A 91 23.28 12.66 -8.97
C GLU A 91 22.50 12.93 -7.68
N ARG A 92 21.20 13.19 -7.78
CA ARG A 92 20.36 13.45 -6.60
C ARG A 92 20.17 12.20 -5.75
N PHE A 93 20.05 11.02 -6.36
CA PHE A 93 20.02 9.76 -5.63
C PHE A 93 21.31 9.56 -4.82
N GLY A 94 22.47 9.69 -5.45
CA GLY A 94 23.77 9.53 -4.78
C GLY A 94 23.96 10.51 -3.62
N ALA A 95 23.67 11.80 -3.84
CA ALA A 95 23.77 12.82 -2.81
C ALA A 95 22.81 12.59 -1.64
N ALA A 96 21.58 12.11 -1.91
CA ALA A 96 20.61 11.78 -0.88
C ALA A 96 21.05 10.58 -0.03
N VAL A 97 21.56 9.51 -0.67
CA VAL A 97 22.09 8.32 0.02
C VAL A 97 23.25 8.69 0.94
N GLU A 98 24.21 9.47 0.43
CA GLU A 98 25.36 9.96 1.20
C GLU A 98 24.89 10.79 2.40
N TRP A 99 24.02 11.77 2.18
CA TRP A 99 23.51 12.62 3.26
C TRP A 99 22.78 11.80 4.34
N ILE A 100 21.96 10.83 3.96
CA ILE A 100 21.23 9.97 4.90
C ILE A 100 22.22 9.16 5.76
N GLY A 101 23.21 8.50 5.13
CA GLY A 101 24.22 7.73 5.85
C GLY A 101 24.99 8.57 6.86
N GLU A 102 25.33 9.80 6.49
CA GLU A 102 26.09 10.70 7.35
C GLU A 102 25.27 11.33 8.48
N ASN A 103 24.00 11.67 8.24
CA ASN A 103 23.24 12.58 9.10
C ASN A 103 22.07 11.93 9.87
N VAL A 104 21.46 10.85 9.36
CA VAL A 104 20.30 10.22 10.02
C VAL A 104 20.74 9.34 11.17
N ARG A 105 20.07 9.48 12.33
CA ARG A 105 20.29 8.66 13.52
C ARG A 105 18.95 8.32 14.17
N PHE A 106 18.83 7.10 14.71
CA PHE A 106 17.61 6.63 15.37
C PHE A 106 17.74 6.50 16.89
N ASP A 107 18.87 6.90 17.49
CA ASP A 107 19.06 7.02 18.93
C ASP A 107 18.42 8.28 19.52
N ILE A 108 17.15 8.50 19.17
CA ILE A 108 16.38 9.68 19.53
C ILE A 108 15.28 9.34 20.51
N ASN A 109 15.04 10.23 21.48
CA ASN A 109 13.91 10.11 22.40
C ASN A 109 12.61 10.58 21.73
N LYS A 110 12.12 9.79 20.77
CA LYS A 110 10.84 9.99 20.10
C LYS A 110 10.05 8.68 20.04
N THR A 111 8.76 8.78 20.31
CA THR A 111 7.78 7.70 20.10
C THR A 111 7.30 7.74 18.66
N VAL A 112 7.42 6.62 17.96
CA VAL A 112 7.05 6.48 16.54
C VAL A 112 6.04 5.35 16.35
N SER A 113 5.25 5.44 15.28
CA SER A 113 4.36 4.37 14.84
C SER A 113 5.17 3.22 14.24
N VAL A 114 5.02 2.01 14.77
CA VAL A 114 5.72 0.82 14.26
C VAL A 114 5.35 0.56 12.80
N PHE A 115 4.07 0.75 12.46
CA PHE A 115 3.54 0.55 11.11
C PHE A 115 4.11 1.57 10.12
N GLU A 116 3.94 2.88 10.38
CA GLU A 116 4.38 3.93 9.45
C GLU A 116 5.90 3.94 9.30
N THR A 117 6.64 3.78 10.40
CA THR A 117 8.10 3.73 10.36
C THR A 117 8.61 2.51 9.59
N THR A 118 7.90 1.38 9.64
CA THR A 118 8.29 0.20 8.86
C THR A 118 8.07 0.42 7.37
N ILE A 119 6.85 0.75 6.94
CA ILE A 119 6.52 0.80 5.51
C ILE A 119 7.20 1.96 4.78
N ARG A 120 7.52 3.06 5.49
CA ARG A 120 8.14 4.25 4.90
C ARG A 120 9.65 4.24 5.04
N VAL A 121 10.14 4.21 6.29
CA VAL A 121 11.57 4.40 6.57
C VAL A 121 12.34 3.12 6.35
N LEU A 122 11.91 2.03 6.98
CA LEU A 122 12.61 0.75 6.82
C LEU A 122 12.50 0.28 5.37
N GLY A 123 11.33 0.39 4.75
CA GLY A 123 11.10 0.15 3.33
C GLY A 123 12.00 0.99 2.42
N GLY A 124 12.03 2.31 2.61
CA GLY A 124 12.83 3.24 1.80
C GLY A 124 14.35 3.04 1.96
N LEU A 125 14.83 2.76 3.18
CA LEU A 125 16.24 2.44 3.42
C LEU A 125 16.66 1.13 2.73
N LEU A 126 15.82 0.08 2.83
CA LEU A 126 16.10 -1.22 2.23
C LEU A 126 16.03 -1.18 0.71
N SER A 127 15.03 -0.50 0.13
CA SER A 127 14.90 -0.37 -1.32
C SER A 127 16.09 0.41 -1.90
N ALA A 128 16.46 1.54 -1.28
CA ALA A 128 17.61 2.33 -1.70
C ALA A 128 18.94 1.59 -1.50
N HIS A 129 19.11 0.82 -0.42
CA HIS A 129 20.27 -0.04 -0.23
C HIS A 129 20.44 -1.04 -1.38
N LEU A 130 19.38 -1.77 -1.75
CA LEU A 130 19.41 -2.72 -2.86
C LEU A 130 19.76 -2.03 -4.18
N ILE A 131 19.19 -0.85 -4.43
CA ILE A 131 19.45 -0.04 -5.63
C ILE A 131 20.90 0.46 -5.69
N ALA A 132 21.42 0.97 -4.58
CA ALA A 132 22.76 1.54 -4.47
C ALA A 132 23.87 0.48 -4.51
N SER A 133 23.57 -0.77 -4.17
CA SER A 133 24.56 -1.86 -4.06
C SER A 133 24.73 -2.68 -5.34
N ASP A 134 23.69 -2.81 -6.15
CA ASP A 134 23.67 -3.72 -7.29
C ASP A 134 23.98 -3.01 -8.63
N TYR A 135 25.00 -3.48 -9.36
CA TYR A 135 25.34 -2.99 -10.70
C TYR A 135 24.19 -3.14 -11.71
N SER A 136 23.33 -4.14 -11.54
CA SER A 136 22.24 -4.44 -12.47
C SER A 136 21.20 -3.33 -12.56
N THR A 137 21.09 -2.50 -11.52
CA THR A 137 20.15 -1.38 -11.44
C THR A 137 20.59 -0.18 -12.28
N GLY A 138 21.89 -0.11 -12.63
CA GLY A 138 22.48 1.08 -13.23
C GLY A 138 22.54 2.27 -12.28
N MET A 139 22.21 2.11 -10.99
CA MET A 139 22.20 3.19 -9.99
C MET A 139 23.24 2.95 -8.89
N LYS A 140 24.09 1.92 -9.03
CA LYS A 140 25.14 1.60 -8.07
C LYS A 140 26.03 2.82 -7.78
N ILE A 141 26.29 3.06 -6.50
CA ILE A 141 27.21 4.08 -6.01
C ILE A 141 28.52 3.38 -5.65
N GLU A 142 29.65 3.81 -6.23
CA GLU A 142 30.94 3.12 -6.02
C GLU A 142 31.50 3.28 -4.61
N SER A 143 31.23 4.40 -3.96
CA SER A 143 31.68 4.72 -2.59
C SER A 143 30.75 4.19 -1.50
N TYR A 144 29.57 3.64 -1.86
CA TYR A 144 28.58 3.17 -0.91
C TYR A 144 29.06 1.92 -0.19
N ASN A 145 28.93 1.91 1.14
CA ASN A 145 29.44 0.87 2.02
C ASN A 145 28.38 0.49 3.07
N ASP A 146 27.19 0.16 2.58
CA ASP A 146 26.06 -0.42 3.34
C ASP A 146 25.50 0.48 4.45
N GLU A 147 25.74 1.80 4.40
CA GLU A 147 25.30 2.74 5.43
C GLU A 147 23.78 2.68 5.66
N LEU A 148 22.99 2.57 4.59
CA LEU A 148 21.52 2.44 4.70
C LEU A 148 21.09 1.10 5.30
N LEU A 149 21.82 0.01 5.04
CA LEU A 149 21.51 -1.29 5.65
C LEU A 149 21.80 -1.26 7.16
N HIS A 150 22.90 -0.63 7.57
CA HIS A 150 23.21 -0.43 8.99
C HIS A 150 22.15 0.42 9.69
N LEU A 151 21.66 1.49 9.03
CA LEU A 151 20.56 2.30 9.54
C LEU A 151 19.25 1.51 9.64
N ALA A 152 18.92 0.72 8.62
CA ALA A 152 17.75 -0.16 8.62
C ALA A 152 17.80 -1.17 9.77
N GLU A 153 18.96 -1.77 10.02
CA GLU A 153 19.16 -2.70 11.12
C GLU A 153 19.02 -2.03 12.50
N ASP A 154 19.64 -0.86 12.70
CA ASP A 154 19.51 -0.09 13.95
C ASP A 154 18.04 0.28 14.23
N LEU A 155 17.33 0.77 13.21
CA LEU A 155 15.92 1.12 13.33
C LEU A 155 15.05 -0.09 13.71
N ALA A 156 15.20 -1.21 13.00
CA ALA A 156 14.44 -2.42 13.28
C ALA A 156 14.72 -2.98 14.67
N ARG A 157 15.97 -2.92 15.14
CA ARG A 157 16.37 -3.34 16.49
C ARG A 157 15.65 -2.52 17.57
N ARG A 158 15.53 -1.20 17.37
CA ARG A 158 14.83 -0.30 18.29
C ARG A 158 13.32 -0.54 18.33
N MET A 159 12.75 -1.10 17.27
CA MET A 159 11.33 -1.45 17.22
C MET A 159 11.01 -2.83 17.79
N LEU A 160 12.00 -3.69 18.06
CA LEU A 160 11.79 -5.03 18.63
C LEU A 160 10.99 -5.06 19.94
N PRO A 161 11.17 -4.11 20.89
CA PRO A 161 10.37 -4.10 22.12
C PRO A 161 8.86 -4.03 21.87
N ALA A 162 8.40 -3.49 20.74
CA ALA A 162 6.98 -3.46 20.40
C ALA A 162 6.36 -4.86 20.27
N PHE A 163 7.16 -5.88 19.95
CA PHE A 163 6.71 -7.26 19.76
C PHE A 163 6.65 -8.07 21.06
N GLU A 164 7.08 -7.49 22.20
CA GLU A 164 7.08 -8.14 23.51
C GLU A 164 5.67 -8.20 24.11
N THR A 165 4.75 -8.87 23.42
CA THR A 165 3.35 -9.05 23.84
C THR A 165 3.02 -10.55 23.97
N PRO A 166 2.08 -10.94 24.84
CA PRO A 166 1.67 -12.35 24.97
C PRO A 166 1.14 -12.97 23.68
N THR A 167 0.66 -12.16 22.74
CA THR A 167 0.10 -12.62 21.47
C THR A 167 1.12 -12.64 20.33
N GLY A 168 2.28 -12.00 20.51
CA GLY A 168 3.27 -11.74 19.46
C GLY A 168 2.87 -10.64 18.47
N ILE A 169 1.66 -10.08 18.59
CA ILE A 169 1.20 -8.94 17.79
C ILE A 169 1.80 -7.67 18.40
N PRO A 170 2.45 -6.78 17.63
CA PRO A 170 3.14 -5.65 18.21
C PRO A 170 2.19 -4.56 18.72
N PHE A 171 2.66 -3.79 19.70
CA PHE A 171 2.10 -2.48 20.02
C PHE A 171 2.07 -1.56 18.79
N GLY A 172 1.19 -0.56 18.79
CA GLY A 172 1.10 0.41 17.69
C GLY A 172 2.30 1.35 17.61
N SER A 173 2.89 1.69 18.76
CA SER A 173 3.98 2.65 18.85
C SER A 173 5.12 2.17 19.76
N VAL A 174 6.31 2.74 19.57
CA VAL A 174 7.50 2.46 20.36
C VAL A 174 8.40 3.70 20.43
N ASN A 175 9.02 3.95 21.58
CA ASN A 175 10.07 4.96 21.71
C ASN A 175 11.41 4.39 21.24
N LEU A 176 12.08 5.08 20.31
CA LEU A 176 13.31 4.59 19.68
C LEU A 176 14.52 4.52 20.64
N LEU A 177 14.45 5.17 21.80
CA LEU A 177 15.48 5.12 22.85
C LEU A 177 15.05 4.29 24.06
N HIS A 178 13.78 4.35 24.45
CA HIS A 178 13.28 3.79 25.71
C HIS A 178 12.39 2.54 25.56
N GLY A 179 12.07 2.11 24.33
CA GLY A 179 11.16 1.00 24.10
C GLY A 179 9.69 1.40 24.26
N VAL A 180 8.83 0.46 24.62
CA VAL A 180 7.37 0.71 24.72
C VAL A 180 7.05 1.45 26.02
N ASP A 181 6.27 2.53 25.93
CA ASP A 181 5.78 3.27 27.09
C ASP A 181 4.81 2.40 27.93
N GLU A 182 4.88 2.48 29.26
CA GLU A 182 4.02 1.68 30.15
C GLU A 182 2.51 1.95 29.96
N HIS A 183 2.17 3.12 29.44
CA HIS A 183 0.80 3.57 29.15
C HIS A 183 0.43 3.44 27.67
N GLU A 184 1.28 2.84 26.83
CA GLU A 184 0.96 2.63 25.42
C GLU A 184 -0.32 1.82 25.25
N SER A 185 -1.11 2.20 24.24
CA SER A 185 -2.34 1.50 23.89
C SER A 185 -2.06 0.04 23.57
N LYS A 186 -2.74 -0.86 24.25
CA LYS A 186 -2.74 -2.30 23.93
C LYS A 186 -3.57 -2.64 22.71
N ILE A 187 -4.18 -1.66 22.05
CA ILE A 187 -5.03 -1.85 20.88
C ILE A 187 -4.23 -1.48 19.63
N THR A 188 -4.10 -2.42 18.69
CA THR A 188 -3.48 -2.19 17.38
C THR A 188 -4.44 -2.54 16.25
N ALA A 189 -4.21 -1.97 15.07
CA ALA A 189 -4.96 -2.32 13.87
C ALA A 189 -4.44 -3.63 13.26
N THR A 190 -5.28 -4.34 12.50
CA THR A 190 -4.84 -5.55 11.79
C THR A 190 -3.72 -5.27 10.80
N ALA A 191 -3.81 -4.19 10.03
CA ALA A 191 -2.71 -3.68 9.19
C ALA A 191 -1.47 -3.35 10.04
N GLY A 192 -1.67 -2.67 11.18
CA GLY A 192 -0.58 -2.28 12.07
C GLY A 192 0.29 -3.44 12.57
N GLY A 193 -0.30 -4.59 12.87
CA GLY A 193 0.43 -5.80 13.27
C GLY A 193 0.76 -6.78 12.13
N GLY A 194 0.14 -6.60 10.96
CA GLY A 194 0.22 -7.53 9.83
C GLY A 194 1.18 -7.10 8.71
N THR A 195 1.49 -5.81 8.64
CA THR A 195 2.15 -5.17 7.50
C THR A 195 3.59 -4.79 7.85
N LEU A 196 4.36 -5.79 8.32
CA LEU A 196 5.75 -5.62 8.76
C LEU A 196 6.69 -6.68 8.16
N THR A 197 6.10 -7.74 7.59
CA THR A 197 6.79 -8.98 7.23
C THR A 197 7.77 -8.79 6.07
N LEU A 198 7.45 -7.94 5.09
CA LEU A 198 8.29 -7.77 3.90
C LEU A 198 9.62 -7.11 4.27
N GLU A 199 9.58 -5.98 4.96
CA GLU A 199 10.75 -5.18 5.32
C GLU A 199 11.63 -5.93 6.31
N PHE A 200 11.04 -6.43 7.39
CA PHE A 200 11.79 -7.21 8.40
C PHE A 200 12.33 -8.52 7.82
N GLY A 201 11.59 -9.18 6.92
CA GLY A 201 12.05 -10.40 6.26
C GLY A 201 13.23 -10.15 5.31
N VAL A 202 13.15 -9.09 4.50
CA VAL A 202 14.27 -8.65 3.64
C VAL A 202 15.49 -8.29 4.48
N LEU A 203 15.30 -7.49 5.53
CA LEU A 203 16.37 -7.14 6.47
C LEU A 203 17.01 -8.38 7.10
N GLY A 204 16.20 -9.34 7.55
CA GLY A 204 16.69 -10.58 8.16
C GLY A 204 17.55 -11.40 7.20
N ARG A 205 17.20 -11.42 5.90
CA ARG A 205 17.99 -12.09 4.86
C ARG A 205 19.29 -11.35 4.53
N LEU A 206 19.24 -10.02 4.42
CA LEU A 206 20.42 -9.19 4.13
C LEU A 206 21.44 -9.19 5.28
N THR A 207 20.97 -9.21 6.52
CA THR A 207 21.82 -9.21 7.73
C THR A 207 22.14 -10.60 8.27
N ASN A 208 21.58 -11.66 7.66
CA ASN A 208 21.64 -13.04 8.16
C ASN A 208 21.17 -13.17 9.62
N ASN A 209 20.16 -12.39 10.01
CA ASN A 209 19.56 -12.40 11.34
C ASN A 209 18.07 -12.75 11.26
N SER A 210 17.75 -14.02 11.52
CA SER A 210 16.40 -14.55 11.37
C SER A 210 15.38 -13.99 12.38
N VAL A 211 15.82 -13.28 13.43
CA VAL A 211 14.90 -12.72 14.44
C VAL A 211 13.88 -11.80 13.78
N PHE A 212 14.29 -10.96 12.83
CA PHE A 212 13.41 -10.00 12.17
C PHE A 212 12.27 -10.68 11.40
N GLU A 213 12.58 -11.73 10.64
CA GLU A 213 11.57 -12.52 9.91
C GLU A 213 10.67 -13.31 10.88
N GLN A 214 11.25 -13.90 11.93
CA GLN A 214 10.51 -14.75 12.88
C GLN A 214 9.46 -13.97 13.69
N ILE A 215 9.80 -12.79 14.20
CA ILE A 215 8.86 -12.00 15.04
C ILE A 215 7.66 -11.50 14.23
N THR A 216 7.89 -11.05 12.99
CA THR A 216 6.82 -10.51 12.14
C THR A 216 5.93 -11.64 11.61
N LYS A 217 6.51 -12.80 11.28
CA LYS A 217 5.74 -14.01 11.00
C LYS A 217 4.88 -14.45 12.18
N ASN A 218 5.40 -14.36 13.40
CA ASN A 218 4.63 -14.67 14.61
C ASN A 218 3.49 -13.67 14.84
N ALA A 219 3.67 -12.38 14.55
CA ALA A 219 2.61 -11.38 14.59
C ALA A 219 1.47 -11.72 13.61
N VAL A 220 1.80 -12.04 12.35
CA VAL A 220 0.83 -12.48 11.33
C VAL A 220 0.07 -13.73 11.79
N ARG A 221 0.78 -14.75 12.30
CA ARG A 221 0.15 -15.94 12.89
C ARG A 221 -0.73 -15.60 14.08
N GLY A 222 -0.33 -14.65 14.92
CA GLY A 222 -1.09 -14.16 16.06
C GLY A 222 -2.43 -13.56 15.65
N ILE A 223 -2.44 -12.73 14.61
CA ILE A 223 -3.66 -12.18 14.00
C ILE A 223 -4.49 -13.31 13.39
N TRP A 224 -3.88 -14.16 12.56
CA TRP A 224 -4.58 -15.22 11.83
C TRP A 224 -5.22 -16.28 12.74
N ALA A 225 -4.58 -16.60 13.87
CA ALA A 225 -5.11 -17.51 14.88
C ALA A 225 -6.41 -17.00 15.51
N ARG A 226 -6.68 -15.69 15.43
CA ARG A 226 -7.84 -15.02 16.03
C ARG A 226 -8.92 -14.66 15.02
N ARG A 227 -8.76 -15.00 13.74
CA ARG A 227 -9.82 -14.84 12.74
C ARG A 227 -11.12 -15.52 13.19
N SER A 228 -12.25 -15.05 12.67
CA SER A 228 -13.55 -15.65 12.94
C SER A 228 -13.70 -17.04 12.33
N LYS A 229 -14.79 -17.75 12.67
CA LYS A 229 -15.14 -19.04 12.06
C LYS A 229 -15.35 -18.96 10.54
N ILE A 230 -15.54 -17.76 10.01
CA ILE A 230 -15.72 -17.48 8.59
C ILE A 230 -14.47 -16.88 7.93
N ASN A 231 -13.31 -17.00 8.59
CA ASN A 231 -11.99 -16.55 8.13
C ASN A 231 -11.84 -15.03 7.91
N LEU A 232 -12.74 -14.21 8.47
CA LEU A 232 -12.57 -12.76 8.50
C LEU A 232 -11.77 -12.34 9.74
N VAL A 233 -11.07 -11.21 9.64
CA VAL A 233 -10.36 -10.54 10.75
C VAL A 233 -11.04 -9.21 11.05
N GLY A 234 -10.94 -8.75 12.31
CA GLY A 234 -11.49 -7.45 12.71
C GLY A 234 -10.54 -6.30 12.40
N ALA A 235 -10.99 -5.07 12.58
CA ALA A 235 -10.17 -3.88 12.35
C ALA A 235 -9.14 -3.64 13.46
N HIS A 236 -9.51 -3.83 14.73
CA HIS A 236 -8.64 -3.57 15.88
C HIS A 236 -8.67 -4.69 16.92
N ILE A 237 -7.50 -5.01 17.47
CA ILE A 237 -7.25 -6.12 18.38
C ILE A 237 -6.46 -5.68 19.61
N ASN A 238 -6.81 -6.22 20.77
CA ASN A 238 -6.00 -6.08 21.98
C ASN A 238 -4.82 -7.08 21.94
N VAL A 239 -3.59 -6.57 21.95
CA VAL A 239 -2.36 -7.37 21.79
C VAL A 239 -1.97 -8.18 23.02
N PHE A 240 -2.69 -8.04 24.14
CA PHE A 240 -2.51 -8.84 25.35
C PHE A 240 -3.55 -9.94 25.46
N SER A 241 -4.84 -9.57 25.41
CA SER A 241 -5.93 -10.55 25.53
C SER A 241 -6.18 -11.32 24.23
N GLY A 242 -5.82 -10.74 23.09
CA GLY A 242 -6.18 -11.26 21.78
C GLY A 242 -7.63 -11.03 21.38
N GLU A 243 -8.36 -10.19 22.12
CA GLU A 243 -9.75 -9.88 21.81
C GLU A 243 -9.87 -8.78 20.77
N TRP A 244 -10.75 -8.98 19.78
CA TRP A 244 -11.12 -7.95 18.81
C TRP A 244 -11.95 -6.85 19.49
N THR A 245 -11.37 -5.66 19.60
CA THR A 245 -12.03 -4.46 20.15
C THR A 245 -12.91 -3.79 19.10
N GLN A 246 -12.54 -3.91 17.82
CA GLN A 246 -13.37 -3.52 16.69
C GLN A 246 -13.51 -4.69 15.73
N LYS A 247 -14.75 -5.16 15.57
CA LYS A 247 -15.10 -6.39 14.83
C LYS A 247 -15.57 -6.11 13.40
N ASP A 248 -15.51 -4.85 12.96
CA ASP A 248 -15.73 -4.51 11.56
C ASP A 248 -14.65 -5.16 10.71
N SER A 249 -15.04 -5.67 9.55
CA SER A 249 -14.20 -6.37 8.60
C SER A 249 -14.51 -5.87 7.21
N GLY A 250 -13.47 -5.60 6.46
CA GLY A 250 -13.53 -5.04 5.13
C GLY A 250 -12.21 -5.26 4.42
N ILE A 251 -12.10 -4.69 3.23
CA ILE A 251 -10.85 -4.61 2.47
C ILE A 251 -10.17 -3.23 2.63
N GLY A 252 -10.74 -2.30 3.41
CA GLY A 252 -10.25 -0.94 3.54
C GLY A 252 -9.43 -0.71 4.82
N THR A 253 -9.49 0.54 5.31
CA THR A 253 -8.76 1.03 6.47
C THR A 253 -8.65 0.02 7.62
N SER A 254 -7.47 0.00 8.24
CA SER A 254 -7.09 -0.88 9.37
C SER A 254 -6.89 -2.36 9.01
N ILE A 255 -7.21 -2.80 7.79
CA ILE A 255 -7.08 -4.21 7.38
C ILE A 255 -6.36 -4.36 6.04
N ASP A 256 -6.70 -3.54 5.04
CA ASP A 256 -6.12 -3.46 3.68
C ASP A 256 -4.81 -4.25 3.45
N SER A 257 -3.69 -3.71 3.91
CA SER A 257 -2.33 -4.16 3.66
C SER A 257 -1.98 -5.49 4.34
N PHE A 258 -2.80 -5.98 5.29
CA PHE A 258 -2.69 -7.35 5.78
C PHE A 258 -2.90 -8.37 4.65
N TYR A 259 -3.93 -8.17 3.81
CA TYR A 259 -4.15 -9.04 2.65
C TYR A 259 -2.99 -8.96 1.66
N GLU A 260 -2.50 -7.74 1.42
CA GLU A 260 -1.41 -7.48 0.50
C GLU A 260 -0.13 -8.19 0.93
N TYR A 261 0.24 -8.08 2.21
CA TYR A 261 1.46 -8.67 2.74
C TYR A 261 1.41 -10.19 2.77
N LEU A 262 0.24 -10.81 2.97
CA LEU A 262 0.13 -12.26 2.85
C LEU A 262 0.49 -12.73 1.43
N LEU A 263 -0.03 -12.08 0.39
CA LEU A 263 0.32 -12.48 -0.98
C LEU A 263 1.77 -12.12 -1.32
N LYS A 264 2.19 -10.88 -1.04
CA LYS A 264 3.54 -10.40 -1.38
C LYS A 264 4.63 -11.15 -0.62
N ALA A 265 4.39 -11.56 0.64
CA ALA A 265 5.35 -12.36 1.40
C ALA A 265 5.54 -13.75 0.78
N TYR A 266 4.46 -14.40 0.31
CA TYR A 266 4.61 -15.64 -0.46
C TYR A 266 5.43 -15.42 -1.73
N LEU A 267 5.13 -14.38 -2.51
CA LEU A 267 5.84 -14.09 -3.75
C LEU A 267 7.33 -13.81 -3.52
N LEU A 268 7.66 -13.08 -2.45
CA LEU A 268 9.03 -12.68 -2.15
C LEU A 268 9.84 -13.78 -1.47
N PHE A 269 9.21 -14.56 -0.59
CA PHE A 269 9.90 -15.49 0.30
C PHE A 269 9.66 -16.97 -0.02
N GLY A 270 8.65 -17.30 -0.81
CA GLY A 270 8.29 -18.66 -1.21
C GLY A 270 7.63 -19.49 -0.11
N ASP A 271 7.10 -18.85 0.94
CA ASP A 271 6.53 -19.53 2.09
C ASP A 271 5.03 -19.75 1.92
N GLU A 272 4.67 -21.02 1.70
CA GLU A 272 3.31 -21.52 1.45
C GLU A 272 2.31 -21.19 2.57
N GLU A 273 2.78 -20.94 3.79
CA GLU A 273 1.86 -20.57 4.89
C GLU A 273 1.19 -19.22 4.60
N TYR A 274 1.93 -18.25 4.07
CA TYR A 274 1.36 -16.96 3.69
C TYR A 274 0.35 -17.09 2.55
N LEU A 275 0.66 -17.92 1.54
CA LEU A 275 -0.28 -18.19 0.45
C LEU A 275 -1.56 -18.83 0.97
N PHE A 276 -1.44 -19.82 1.86
CA PHE A 276 -2.59 -20.46 2.48
C PHE A 276 -3.46 -19.44 3.22
N MET A 277 -2.86 -18.60 4.08
CA MET A 277 -3.59 -17.56 4.81
C MET A 277 -4.28 -16.59 3.83
N PHE A 278 -3.56 -16.11 2.81
CA PHE A 278 -4.09 -15.22 1.78
C PHE A 278 -5.31 -15.84 1.10
N GLN A 279 -5.20 -17.08 0.60
CA GLN A 279 -6.27 -17.75 -0.12
C GLN A 279 -7.54 -17.93 0.73
N GLN A 280 -7.37 -18.27 2.01
CA GLN A 280 -8.51 -18.38 2.93
C GLN A 280 -9.16 -17.02 3.20
N ALA A 281 -8.36 -15.97 3.41
CA ALA A 281 -8.83 -14.61 3.67
C ALA A 281 -9.51 -14.01 2.43
N TYR A 282 -8.89 -14.17 1.25
CA TYR A 282 -9.41 -13.73 -0.05
C TYR A 282 -10.74 -14.40 -0.37
N LYS A 283 -10.84 -15.73 -0.18
CA LYS A 283 -12.09 -16.46 -0.38
C LYS A 283 -13.20 -15.94 0.54
N ALA A 284 -12.89 -15.62 1.79
CA ALA A 284 -13.85 -15.03 2.71
C ALA A 284 -14.26 -13.62 2.28
N ALA A 285 -13.30 -12.78 1.86
CA ALA A 285 -13.56 -11.44 1.35
C ALA A 285 -14.50 -11.47 0.12
N MET A 286 -14.20 -12.33 -0.85
CA MET A 286 -15.02 -12.51 -2.05
C MET A 286 -16.41 -13.09 -1.77
N HIS A 287 -16.61 -13.80 -0.66
CA HIS A 287 -17.89 -14.39 -0.31
C HIS A 287 -18.77 -13.47 0.55
N TYR A 288 -18.18 -12.75 1.50
CA TYR A 288 -18.92 -11.97 2.50
C TYR A 288 -18.86 -10.45 2.29
N LEU A 289 -17.84 -9.93 1.62
CA LEU A 289 -17.63 -8.49 1.46
C LEU A 289 -18.01 -8.01 0.06
N TYR A 290 -17.82 -8.86 -0.95
CA TYR A 290 -18.03 -8.50 -2.35
C TYR A 290 -19.51 -8.48 -2.74
N HIS A 291 -19.98 -7.30 -3.15
CA HIS A 291 -21.29 -7.05 -3.74
C HIS A 291 -21.06 -6.37 -5.09
N ASP A 292 -20.89 -7.17 -6.15
CA ASP A 292 -20.48 -6.72 -7.47
C ASP A 292 -21.11 -5.37 -7.89
N PRO A 293 -20.31 -4.35 -8.23
CA PRO A 293 -18.84 -4.31 -8.31
C PRO A 293 -18.12 -3.83 -7.03
N TRP A 294 -18.84 -3.64 -5.92
CA TRP A 294 -18.36 -3.00 -4.70
C TRP A 294 -17.97 -3.98 -3.60
N TYR A 295 -17.35 -3.45 -2.55
CA TYR A 295 -17.11 -4.15 -1.29
C TYR A 295 -17.74 -3.34 -0.15
N VAL A 296 -18.31 -4.03 0.82
CA VAL A 296 -18.91 -3.42 2.01
C VAL A 296 -18.17 -3.86 3.27
N GLU A 297 -18.36 -3.12 4.35
CA GLU A 297 -17.88 -3.52 5.67
C GLU A 297 -18.94 -4.36 6.38
N VAL A 298 -18.52 -5.46 7.00
CA VAL A 298 -19.38 -6.40 7.72
C VAL A 298 -18.82 -6.70 9.11
N ASN A 299 -19.65 -7.23 10.00
CA ASN A 299 -19.15 -7.79 11.23
C ASN A 299 -18.39 -9.10 10.95
N MET A 300 -17.15 -9.23 11.42
CA MET A 300 -16.29 -10.37 11.13
C MET A 300 -16.88 -11.74 11.53
N ASN A 301 -17.82 -11.79 12.48
CA ASN A 301 -18.38 -13.05 12.98
C ASN A 301 -19.71 -13.41 12.31
N SER A 302 -20.58 -12.43 12.09
CA SER A 302 -21.93 -12.66 11.56
C SER A 302 -22.06 -12.39 10.07
N ALA A 303 -21.08 -11.72 9.45
CA ALA A 303 -21.14 -11.19 8.08
C ALA A 303 -22.32 -10.23 7.82
N ILE A 304 -22.93 -9.68 8.88
CA ILE A 304 -23.96 -8.65 8.74
C ILE A 304 -23.27 -7.34 8.35
N THR A 305 -23.73 -6.71 7.27
CA THR A 305 -23.25 -5.40 6.81
C THR A 305 -23.35 -4.37 7.93
N VAL A 306 -22.24 -3.70 8.23
CA VAL A 306 -22.17 -2.58 9.17
C VAL A 306 -22.29 -1.28 8.41
N TRP A 307 -21.50 -1.10 7.35
CA TRP A 307 -21.49 0.10 6.52
C TRP A 307 -21.50 -0.23 5.03
N PRO A 308 -22.46 0.29 4.25
CA PRO A 308 -22.41 0.25 2.79
C PRO A 308 -21.51 1.40 2.27
N LEU A 309 -20.24 1.38 2.65
CA LEU A 309 -19.29 2.47 2.40
C LEU A 309 -18.11 1.96 1.54
N PHE A 310 -17.86 2.63 0.42
CA PHE A 310 -16.57 2.57 -0.26
C PHE A 310 -15.63 3.59 0.39
N ASN A 311 -14.47 3.13 0.83
CA ASN A 311 -13.39 3.98 1.35
C ASN A 311 -12.28 4.08 0.28
N SER A 312 -11.69 5.26 0.11
CA SER A 312 -10.63 5.51 -0.88
C SER A 312 -9.50 4.48 -0.83
N LEU A 313 -9.11 4.03 0.36
CA LEU A 313 -8.05 3.03 0.57
C LEU A 313 -8.40 1.65 -0.01
N GLN A 314 -9.69 1.32 -0.17
CA GLN A 314 -10.08 0.06 -0.84
C GLN A 314 -9.62 0.02 -2.30
N ALA A 315 -9.24 1.16 -2.90
CA ALA A 315 -8.84 1.25 -4.29
C ALA A 315 -7.55 0.48 -4.64
N PHE A 316 -6.79 -0.04 -3.67
CA PHE A 316 -5.63 -0.92 -3.90
C PHE A 316 -6.06 -2.34 -4.32
N TRP A 317 -7.27 -2.74 -3.93
CA TRP A 317 -7.73 -4.13 -4.02
C TRP A 317 -7.74 -4.69 -5.44
N PRO A 318 -8.18 -3.96 -6.49
CA PRO A 318 -8.04 -4.44 -7.86
C PRO A 318 -6.59 -4.74 -8.26
N GLY A 319 -5.62 -3.95 -7.82
CA GLY A 319 -4.19 -4.22 -8.04
C GLY A 319 -3.75 -5.52 -7.38
N LEU A 320 -4.18 -5.77 -6.14
CA LEU A 320 -3.93 -7.04 -5.45
C LEU A 320 -4.59 -8.24 -6.16
N GLN A 321 -5.82 -8.06 -6.66
CA GLN A 321 -6.52 -9.08 -7.44
C GLN A 321 -5.78 -9.42 -8.73
N VAL A 322 -5.27 -8.41 -9.45
CA VAL A 322 -4.43 -8.63 -10.64
C VAL A 322 -3.17 -9.41 -10.28
N LEU A 323 -2.49 -9.05 -9.18
CA LEU A 323 -1.29 -9.75 -8.72
C LEU A 323 -1.57 -11.23 -8.39
N TYR A 324 -2.76 -11.51 -7.83
CA TYR A 324 -3.21 -12.89 -7.57
C TYR A 324 -3.66 -13.64 -8.83
N GLY A 325 -3.94 -12.92 -9.93
CA GLY A 325 -4.44 -13.48 -11.19
C GLY A 325 -5.97 -13.44 -11.36
N ASP A 326 -6.70 -12.79 -10.46
CA ASP A 326 -8.17 -12.62 -10.54
C ASP A 326 -8.55 -11.32 -11.25
N VAL A 327 -8.21 -11.24 -12.54
CA VAL A 327 -8.28 -9.99 -13.33
C VAL A 327 -9.72 -9.55 -13.64
N ALA A 328 -10.67 -10.46 -13.81
CA ALA A 328 -12.02 -10.10 -14.26
C ALA A 328 -12.84 -9.33 -13.20
N PRO A 329 -12.88 -9.74 -11.92
CA PRO A 329 -13.44 -8.90 -10.86
C PRO A 329 -12.67 -7.59 -10.68
N ALA A 330 -11.34 -7.61 -10.79
CA ALA A 330 -10.50 -6.42 -10.67
C ALA A 330 -10.93 -5.31 -11.66
N ILE A 331 -11.16 -5.67 -12.93
CA ILE A 331 -11.65 -4.72 -13.95
C ILE A 331 -12.99 -4.10 -13.55
N ARG A 332 -13.95 -4.91 -13.06
CA ARG A 332 -15.28 -4.40 -12.69
C ARG A 332 -15.23 -3.48 -11.47
N THR A 333 -14.50 -3.88 -10.43
CA THR A 333 -14.33 -3.07 -9.22
C THR A 333 -13.56 -1.79 -9.51
N HIS A 334 -12.47 -1.85 -10.27
CA HIS A 334 -11.73 -0.65 -10.68
C HIS A 334 -12.60 0.32 -11.48
N ALA A 335 -13.39 -0.18 -12.44
CA ALA A 335 -14.31 0.67 -13.20
C ALA A 335 -15.33 1.38 -12.29
N ALA A 336 -15.82 0.69 -11.26
CA ALA A 336 -16.71 1.28 -10.25
C ALA A 336 -16.00 2.38 -9.43
N PHE A 337 -14.80 2.11 -8.93
CA PHE A 337 -14.00 3.07 -8.17
C PHE A 337 -13.63 4.30 -9.02
N PHE A 338 -13.19 4.06 -10.25
CA PHE A 338 -12.86 5.12 -11.21
C PHE A 338 -14.09 5.96 -11.61
N SER A 339 -15.30 5.39 -11.58
CA SER A 339 -16.53 6.17 -11.81
C SER A 339 -16.75 7.25 -10.74
N VAL A 340 -16.33 7.00 -9.49
CA VAL A 340 -16.37 8.00 -8.41
C VAL A 340 -15.38 9.13 -8.70
N TRP A 341 -14.15 8.77 -9.08
CA TRP A 341 -13.14 9.75 -9.49
C TRP A 341 -13.62 10.59 -10.67
N LYS A 342 -14.19 9.97 -11.72
CA LYS A 342 -14.78 10.68 -12.87
C LYS A 342 -15.90 11.64 -12.49
N LYS A 343 -16.71 11.28 -11.47
CA LYS A 343 -17.82 12.12 -11.01
C LYS A 343 -17.37 13.34 -10.23
N TYR A 344 -16.33 13.22 -9.41
CA TYR A 344 -15.93 14.28 -8.46
C TYR A 344 -14.59 14.96 -8.79
N GLY A 345 -13.80 14.40 -9.71
CA GLY A 345 -12.43 14.82 -10.00
C GLY A 345 -11.38 14.32 -9.00
N PHE A 346 -11.80 13.55 -8.00
CA PHE A 346 -10.94 12.93 -6.98
C PHE A 346 -11.68 11.76 -6.32
N THR A 347 -10.96 10.90 -5.60
CA THR A 347 -11.54 9.79 -4.84
C THR A 347 -11.78 10.26 -3.40
N PRO A 348 -13.02 10.52 -2.96
CA PRO A 348 -13.30 10.94 -1.58
C PRO A 348 -12.88 9.83 -0.60
N GLU A 349 -12.47 10.19 0.61
CA GLU A 349 -12.19 9.21 1.69
C GLU A 349 -13.37 8.29 1.97
N GLY A 350 -14.61 8.74 1.71
CA GLY A 350 -15.81 7.93 1.86
C GLY A 350 -16.89 8.22 0.84
N PHE A 351 -17.43 7.17 0.25
CA PHE A 351 -18.54 7.20 -0.70
C PHE A 351 -19.63 6.21 -0.27
N ASN A 352 -20.81 6.75 0.02
CA ASN A 352 -21.95 5.97 0.49
C ASN A 352 -22.61 5.27 -0.70
N LEU A 353 -22.65 3.94 -0.66
CA LEU A 353 -23.16 3.10 -1.75
C LEU A 353 -24.70 3.10 -1.81
N ALA A 354 -25.38 3.43 -0.72
CA ALA A 354 -26.84 3.50 -0.69
C ALA A 354 -27.36 4.82 -1.29
N SER A 355 -26.72 5.94 -0.97
CA SER A 355 -27.11 7.27 -1.50
C SER A 355 -26.37 7.68 -2.76
N LEU A 356 -25.34 6.93 -3.16
CA LEU A 356 -24.46 7.23 -4.31
C LEU A 356 -23.85 8.64 -4.25
N SER A 357 -23.46 9.05 -3.04
CA SER A 357 -22.91 10.36 -2.72
C SER A 357 -21.72 10.26 -1.77
N ILE A 358 -20.93 11.34 -1.71
CA ILE A 358 -19.87 11.48 -0.70
C ILE A 358 -20.48 11.32 0.70
N GLN A 359 -19.85 10.52 1.54
CA GLN A 359 -20.23 10.34 2.93
C GLN A 359 -19.95 11.63 3.72
N GLY A 360 -20.90 12.05 4.56
CA GLY A 360 -20.77 13.27 5.35
C GLY A 360 -19.48 13.26 6.17
N GLY A 361 -18.67 14.33 6.06
CA GLY A 361 -17.38 14.45 6.74
C GLY A 361 -16.19 13.76 6.06
N GLN A 362 -16.40 12.99 4.99
CA GLN A 362 -15.35 12.22 4.30
C GLN A 362 -15.12 12.69 2.85
N ARG A 363 -15.21 14.01 2.63
CA ARG A 363 -14.95 14.64 1.32
C ARG A 363 -13.47 14.82 1.01
N SER A 364 -12.60 14.80 2.02
CA SER A 364 -11.16 15.05 1.86
C SER A 364 -10.53 14.07 0.87
N TYR A 365 -9.41 14.50 0.27
CA TYR A 365 -8.53 13.67 -0.56
C TYR A 365 -7.08 14.06 -0.25
N PRO A 366 -6.40 13.34 0.65
CA PRO A 366 -5.02 13.63 1.02
C PRO A 366 -4.01 13.06 0.01
N LEU A 367 -4.33 13.12 -1.30
CA LEU A 367 -3.46 12.64 -2.40
C LEU A 367 -3.17 11.13 -2.37
N ARG A 368 -4.22 10.34 -2.12
CA ARG A 368 -4.21 8.87 -2.04
C ARG A 368 -3.74 8.16 -3.32
N PRO A 369 -2.74 7.25 -3.29
CA PRO A 369 -2.17 6.61 -4.48
C PRO A 369 -2.90 5.34 -4.96
N GLU A 370 -3.83 4.78 -4.17
CA GLU A 370 -4.32 3.41 -4.34
C GLU A 370 -5.07 3.19 -5.67
N LEU A 371 -5.80 4.21 -6.15
CA LEU A 371 -6.50 4.12 -7.44
C LEU A 371 -5.53 4.08 -8.62
N ILE A 372 -4.46 4.88 -8.60
CA ILE A 372 -3.46 4.88 -9.67
C ILE A 372 -2.60 3.62 -9.63
N GLU A 373 -2.32 3.08 -8.45
CA GLU A 373 -1.67 1.78 -8.28
C GLU A 373 -2.46 0.66 -8.98
N SER A 374 -3.76 0.54 -8.69
CA SER A 374 -4.62 -0.45 -9.34
C SER A 374 -4.73 -0.23 -10.85
N THR A 375 -4.75 1.04 -11.29
CA THR A 375 -4.74 1.38 -12.72
C THR A 375 -3.47 0.88 -13.40
N TYR A 376 -2.31 1.07 -12.77
CA TYR A 376 -1.04 0.56 -13.26
C TYR A 376 -1.07 -0.97 -13.42
N TRP A 377 -1.48 -1.70 -12.38
CA TRP A 377 -1.50 -3.16 -12.43
C TRP A 377 -2.46 -3.71 -13.49
N LEU A 378 -3.65 -3.13 -13.59
CA LEU A 378 -4.60 -3.50 -14.64
C LEU A 378 -4.03 -3.24 -16.02
N PHE A 379 -3.43 -2.06 -16.26
CA PHE A 379 -2.77 -1.76 -17.53
C PHE A 379 -1.65 -2.77 -17.83
N LYS A 380 -0.84 -3.15 -16.83
CA LYS A 380 0.22 -4.16 -17.02
C LYS A 380 -0.32 -5.53 -17.44
N ALA A 381 -1.48 -5.91 -16.91
CA ALA A 381 -2.12 -7.20 -17.19
C ALA A 381 -2.91 -7.21 -18.52
N THR A 382 -3.63 -6.13 -18.85
CA THR A 382 -4.57 -6.09 -19.98
C THR A 382 -4.01 -5.41 -21.22
N ARG A 383 -3.09 -4.45 -21.05
CA ARG A 383 -2.61 -3.54 -22.11
C ARG A 383 -3.75 -2.77 -22.79
N ASP A 384 -4.82 -2.49 -22.04
CA ASP A 384 -5.93 -1.65 -22.49
C ASP A 384 -5.56 -0.18 -22.29
N TYR A 385 -5.53 0.60 -23.38
CA TYR A 385 -4.97 1.97 -23.47
C TYR A 385 -6.04 3.06 -23.47
#